data_AF-A0A1B1YCU0-F1
#
_entry.id   AF-A0A1B1YCU0-F1
#
_cell.length_a   1.000
_cell.length_b   1.000
_cell.length_c   1.000
_cell.angle_alpha   90.00
_cell.angle_beta   90.00
_cell.angle_gamma   90.00
#
_symmetry.space_group_name_H-M   'P 1'
#
loop_
_entity.id
_entity.type
_entity.pdbx_description
1 polymer ?
#
loop_
_entity_poly.entity_id
_entity_poly.type
_entity_poly.pdbx_seq_one_letter_code
_entity_poly.pdbx_strand_id
1 'polypeptide(L)'
;MKLRDRKTAVISFILCAFILLSPTVSSAYVGSMGFEGGISAANPFEENTYTYREVCFLTGTPIILEGTMTVKKNVKNEKVTTTYKYNLENKEQNATITRTIVMETVKTTNENGQTTEKSSISKKPTEIVKVGSKIFELTNYEFTRSGITDARPAVYYNTGEYILRKTYRINSGGTITVEMTGSQYGYDQYWSSAKSANVDVAIAARPEIGGKTVAWGGQAKIFVSSVAKKGFEYVENQPYQISFEGGYVEKDYEESVLEYEAQLPEFDKDGKPTGVMKDYKERIGIESTPVLTRLQVPDLKHLAGYWAEEPVKVLFSLGIIPGIGEDFNPAKYITRKEFTVMVVRAIKDIPEDPDITKKQKTTARTTRNKTPEISPFRDVSTDDPFYEDIKKANSRGIIQGTGDAYFSPEKNITSAEAVTMLIRALGLESLAPYPYAVTPFVDNDEIPAYARNYVAVAYKIGLISGDSRGYFHPNRYMTYEDASVLLYKLIRYMGEELVKDYRERFLSYW
;
A
#
# COMPACT_ATOMS: atom_id res chain seq x y z
N MET A 1 -10.78 -70.89 40.53
CA MET A 1 -9.91 -70.57 41.69
C MET A 1 -8.85 -69.58 41.21
N LYS A 2 -8.93 -68.32 41.71
CA LYS A 2 -7.92 -67.23 41.74
C LYS A 2 -7.35 -66.72 40.40
N LEU A 3 -7.56 -65.47 39.94
CA LEU A 3 -7.29 -64.11 40.48
C LEU A 3 -5.95 -63.51 39.99
N ARG A 4 -6.04 -62.23 39.57
CA ARG A 4 -5.01 -61.18 39.37
C ARG A 4 -4.47 -61.01 37.94
N ASP A 5 -4.28 -59.80 37.40
CA ASP A 5 -4.53 -58.44 37.90
C ASP A 5 -4.61 -57.43 36.74
N ARG A 6 -5.21 -56.29 37.08
CA ARG A 6 -5.56 -55.07 36.33
C ARG A 6 -4.46 -54.45 35.45
N LYS A 7 -4.88 -53.73 34.40
CA LYS A 7 -4.85 -52.25 34.35
C LYS A 7 -5.59 -51.67 33.12
N THR A 8 -6.51 -50.77 33.42
CA THR A 8 -7.25 -49.85 32.56
C THR A 8 -6.33 -48.88 31.80
N ALA A 9 -6.61 -48.64 30.52
CA ALA A 9 -6.22 -47.42 29.82
C ALA A 9 -7.40 -46.93 28.98
N VAL A 10 -7.97 -45.82 29.44
CA VAL A 10 -8.92 -44.97 28.71
C VAL A 10 -8.13 -44.29 27.59
N ILE A 11 -8.53 -44.48 26.33
CA ILE A 11 -8.06 -43.63 25.22
C ILE A 11 -9.25 -42.79 24.79
N SER A 12 -9.36 -41.62 25.41
CA SER A 12 -10.17 -40.51 24.89
C SER A 12 -9.49 -39.98 23.64
N PHE A 13 -10.18 -40.10 22.52
CA PHE A 13 -9.86 -39.43 21.26
C PHE A 13 -10.11 -37.93 21.45
N ILE A 14 -9.09 -37.16 21.83
CA ILE A 14 -9.17 -35.69 21.76
C ILE A 14 -8.81 -35.30 20.33
N LEU A 15 -9.86 -35.01 19.58
CA LEU A 15 -9.86 -34.35 18.30
C LEU A 15 -9.31 -32.92 18.50
N CYS A 16 -7.99 -32.73 18.40
CA CYS A 16 -7.41 -31.41 18.22
C CYS A 16 -7.75 -30.93 16.81
N ALA A 17 -8.98 -30.43 16.66
CA ALA A 17 -9.34 -29.57 15.54
C ALA A 17 -8.49 -28.30 15.68
N PHE A 18 -7.41 -28.22 14.89
CA PHE A 18 -6.82 -26.95 14.52
C PHE A 18 -7.92 -26.15 13.86
N ILE A 19 -8.57 -25.28 14.64
CA ILE A 19 -9.38 -24.20 14.12
C ILE A 19 -8.38 -23.32 13.38
N LEU A 20 -8.25 -23.55 12.07
CA LEU A 20 -7.81 -22.54 11.12
C LEU A 20 -8.86 -21.44 11.19
N LEU A 21 -8.77 -20.61 12.23
CA LEU A 21 -9.20 -19.22 12.17
C LEU A 21 -8.28 -18.63 11.11
N SER A 22 -8.67 -18.78 9.85
CA SER A 22 -8.15 -17.92 8.81
C SER A 22 -8.41 -16.52 9.36
N PRO A 23 -7.36 -15.73 9.69
CA PRO A 23 -7.58 -14.36 10.09
C PRO A 23 -8.43 -13.77 8.99
N THR A 24 -9.55 -13.17 9.35
CA THR A 24 -10.26 -12.26 8.44
C THR A 24 -9.16 -11.36 7.93
N VAL A 25 -8.81 -11.55 6.66
CA VAL A 25 -7.76 -10.75 6.04
C VAL A 25 -8.32 -9.34 6.14
N SER A 26 -7.75 -8.55 7.05
CA SER A 26 -7.89 -7.10 6.98
C SER A 26 -7.24 -6.76 5.65
N SER A 27 -8.05 -6.76 4.59
CA SER A 27 -7.63 -6.28 3.29
C SER A 27 -7.17 -4.86 3.55
N ALA A 28 -5.87 -4.60 3.38
CA ALA A 28 -5.39 -3.23 3.44
C ALA A 28 -6.23 -2.44 2.43
N TYR A 29 -6.97 -1.46 2.95
CA TYR A 29 -7.80 -0.59 2.13
C TYR A 29 -6.84 0.23 1.27
N VAL A 30 -6.72 -0.16 0.00
CA VAL A 30 -6.05 0.68 -0.98
C VAL A 30 -7.01 1.82 -1.27
N GLY A 31 -6.78 2.97 -0.63
CA GLY A 31 -7.52 4.18 -0.89
C GLY A 31 -7.68 4.40 -2.39
N SER A 32 -8.94 4.56 -2.82
CA SER A 32 -9.22 5.07 -4.15
C SER A 32 -9.04 6.59 -4.08
N MET A 33 -7.78 7.05 -4.16
CA MET A 33 -7.53 8.42 -4.61
C MET A 33 -8.22 8.53 -5.96
N GLY A 34 -9.30 9.33 -6.05
CA GLY A 34 -10.01 9.49 -7.32
C GLY A 34 -9.07 9.99 -8.42
N PHE A 35 -9.60 10.23 -9.62
CA PHE A 35 -8.81 10.76 -10.74
C PHE A 35 -9.08 12.25 -11.00
N GLU A 36 -9.82 12.93 -10.12
CA GLU A 36 -10.24 14.33 -10.30
C GLU A 36 -9.69 15.27 -9.21
N GLY A 37 -8.56 14.91 -8.61
CA GLY A 37 -7.88 15.77 -7.63
C GLY A 37 -8.58 15.89 -6.27
N GLY A 38 -9.46 14.96 -5.92
CA GLY A 38 -10.02 14.83 -4.57
C GLY A 38 -9.37 13.73 -3.75
N ILE A 39 -9.59 13.77 -2.44
CA ILE A 39 -9.09 12.80 -1.46
C ILE A 39 -10.22 11.95 -0.88
N SER A 40 -9.88 10.75 -0.46
CA SER A 40 -10.82 9.82 0.16
C SER A 40 -10.24 9.16 1.40
N ALA A 41 -11.12 8.58 2.22
CA ALA A 41 -10.74 7.61 3.25
C ALA A 41 -11.78 6.51 3.29
N ALA A 42 -11.34 5.26 3.34
CA ALA A 42 -12.24 4.12 3.37
C ALA A 42 -13.12 4.10 4.62
N ASN A 43 -14.38 3.68 4.44
CA ASN A 43 -15.24 3.32 5.56
C ASN A 43 -14.97 1.85 5.92
N PRO A 44 -14.40 1.55 7.11
CA PRO A 44 -14.11 0.16 7.49
C PRO A 44 -15.37 -0.67 7.76
N PHE A 45 -16.55 -0.05 7.85
CA PHE A 45 -17.81 -0.71 8.17
C PHE A 45 -18.73 -0.90 6.96
N GLU A 46 -18.41 -0.27 5.82
CA GLU A 46 -19.22 -0.33 4.60
C GLU A 46 -18.31 -0.57 3.40
N GLU A 47 -18.39 -1.76 2.82
CA GLU A 47 -17.59 -2.13 1.65
C GLU A 47 -17.81 -1.12 0.51
N ASN A 48 -16.75 -0.86 -0.26
CA ASN A 48 -16.78 -0.03 -1.47
C ASN A 48 -17.18 1.44 -1.23
N THR A 49 -17.22 1.90 0.02
CA THR A 49 -17.70 3.23 0.38
C THR A 49 -16.62 4.02 1.08
N TYR A 50 -16.49 5.28 0.69
CA TYR A 50 -15.42 6.17 1.10
C TYR A 50 -16.00 7.54 1.47
N THR A 51 -15.50 8.13 2.55
CA THR A 51 -15.65 9.57 2.76
C THR A 51 -14.77 10.28 1.73
N TYR A 52 -15.27 11.34 1.11
CA TYR A 52 -14.61 12.01 0.00
C TYR A 52 -14.67 13.52 0.15
N ARG A 53 -13.58 14.21 -0.21
CA ARG A 53 -13.51 15.67 -0.33
C ARG A 53 -12.84 16.09 -1.63
N GLU A 54 -13.36 17.13 -2.26
CA GLU A 54 -12.74 17.78 -3.42
C GLU A 54 -12.98 19.29 -3.39
N VAL A 55 -12.13 20.01 -4.11
CA VAL A 55 -12.30 21.45 -4.37
C VAL A 55 -12.97 21.66 -5.73
N CYS A 56 -14.01 22.47 -5.75
CA CYS A 56 -14.74 22.89 -6.95
C CYS A 56 -14.45 24.35 -7.26
N PHE A 57 -14.12 24.65 -8.52
CA PHE A 57 -13.78 26.00 -8.97
C PHE A 57 -14.81 26.63 -9.93
N LEU A 58 -15.96 25.98 -10.15
CA LEU A 58 -16.90 26.36 -11.21
C LEU A 58 -17.52 27.75 -11.05
N THR A 59 -17.53 28.28 -9.83
CA THR A 59 -18.09 29.59 -9.52
C THR A 59 -17.09 30.73 -9.60
N GLY A 60 -15.79 30.43 -9.81
CA GLY A 60 -14.70 31.40 -9.70
C GLY A 60 -14.27 31.70 -8.27
N THR A 61 -14.83 30.99 -7.29
CA THR A 61 -14.35 30.95 -5.90
C THR A 61 -14.24 29.47 -5.50
N PRO A 62 -13.13 29.02 -4.88
CA PRO A 62 -13.00 27.63 -4.47
C PRO A 62 -14.08 27.25 -3.45
N ILE A 63 -14.68 26.07 -3.66
CA ILE A 63 -15.68 25.48 -2.76
C ILE A 63 -15.19 24.08 -2.40
N ILE A 64 -14.93 23.83 -1.11
CA ILE A 64 -14.68 22.48 -0.64
C ILE A 64 -16.02 21.77 -0.47
N LEU A 65 -16.20 20.63 -1.14
CA LEU A 65 -17.35 19.76 -0.93
C LEU A 65 -16.90 18.47 -0.26
N GLU A 66 -17.77 17.93 0.60
CA GLU A 66 -17.56 16.66 1.26
C GLU A 66 -18.77 15.74 1.15
N GLY A 67 -18.56 14.43 1.22
CA GLY A 67 -19.66 13.47 1.23
C GLY A 67 -19.18 12.05 0.96
N THR A 68 -19.96 11.31 0.19
CA THR A 68 -19.69 9.89 -0.07
C THR A 68 -19.24 9.64 -1.50
N MET A 69 -18.26 8.75 -1.64
CA MET A 69 -17.87 8.13 -2.89
C MET A 69 -18.07 6.62 -2.78
N THR A 70 -18.67 6.00 -3.79
CA THR A 70 -18.70 4.53 -3.91
C THR A 70 -17.94 4.07 -5.14
N VAL A 71 -17.18 2.99 -5.01
CA VAL A 71 -16.32 2.44 -6.06
C VAL A 71 -16.65 0.97 -6.27
N LYS A 72 -17.03 0.60 -7.50
CA LYS A 72 -17.31 -0.80 -7.84
C LYS A 72 -16.48 -1.25 -9.02
N LYS A 73 -15.65 -2.27 -8.85
CA LYS A 73 -14.84 -2.86 -9.91
C LYS A 73 -15.39 -4.22 -10.34
N ASN A 74 -15.43 -4.43 -11.65
CA ASN A 74 -15.82 -5.70 -12.25
C ASN A 74 -14.75 -6.11 -13.27
N VAL A 75 -14.25 -7.32 -13.14
CA VAL A 75 -13.20 -7.86 -14.01
C VAL A 75 -13.80 -8.86 -15.00
N LYS A 76 -13.61 -8.62 -16.29
CA LYS A 76 -14.04 -9.52 -17.36
C LYS A 76 -13.06 -9.46 -18.53
N ASN A 77 -12.55 -10.61 -18.99
CA ASN A 77 -11.64 -10.72 -20.14
C ASN A 77 -10.47 -9.72 -20.07
N GLU A 78 -9.75 -9.69 -18.94
CA GLU A 78 -8.59 -8.79 -18.69
C GLU A 78 -8.90 -7.28 -18.73
N LYS A 79 -10.19 -6.92 -18.81
CA LYS A 79 -10.68 -5.56 -18.68
C LYS A 79 -11.29 -5.36 -17.29
N VAL A 80 -10.97 -4.22 -16.68
CA VAL A 80 -11.56 -3.79 -15.42
C VAL A 80 -12.54 -2.66 -15.69
N THR A 81 -13.82 -2.88 -15.47
CA THR A 81 -14.82 -1.82 -15.48
C THR A 81 -14.97 -1.26 -14.07
N THR A 82 -14.71 0.03 -13.89
CA THR A 82 -14.85 0.70 -12.60
C THR A 82 -15.97 1.73 -12.65
N THR A 83 -16.91 1.64 -11.71
CA THR A 83 -18.00 2.62 -11.54
C THR A 83 -17.74 3.44 -10.30
N TYR A 84 -17.70 4.75 -10.46
CA TYR A 84 -17.62 5.73 -9.38
C TYR A 84 -18.96 6.44 -9.27
N LYS A 85 -19.44 6.63 -8.04
CA LYS A 85 -20.57 7.51 -7.75
C LYS A 85 -20.21 8.43 -6.61
N TYR A 86 -20.57 9.70 -6.74
CA TYR A 86 -20.29 10.73 -5.74
C TYR A 86 -21.57 11.46 -5.38
N ASN A 87 -21.74 11.72 -4.09
CA ASN A 87 -22.77 12.58 -3.54
C ASN A 87 -22.11 13.48 -2.51
N LEU A 88 -21.81 14.72 -2.91
CA LEU A 88 -21.05 15.68 -2.12
C LEU A 88 -21.88 16.93 -1.85
N GLU A 89 -21.63 17.58 -0.72
CA GLU A 89 -22.29 18.81 -0.32
C GLU A 89 -21.32 19.77 0.40
N ASN A 90 -21.70 21.05 0.38
CA ASN A 90 -21.22 22.07 1.30
C ASN A 90 -22.45 22.85 1.78
N LYS A 91 -22.81 22.68 3.05
CA LYS A 91 -24.04 23.27 3.62
C LYS A 91 -23.94 24.78 3.76
N GLU A 92 -22.76 25.30 4.10
CA GLU A 92 -22.53 26.73 4.30
C GLU A 92 -22.71 27.53 3.01
N GLN A 93 -22.25 26.96 1.89
CA GLN A 93 -22.30 27.58 0.57
C GLN A 93 -23.47 27.10 -0.29
N ASN A 94 -24.37 26.28 0.29
CA ASN A 94 -25.51 25.66 -0.40
C ASN A 94 -25.10 25.04 -1.75
N ALA A 95 -24.03 24.23 -1.71
CA ALA A 95 -23.43 23.61 -2.87
C ALA A 95 -23.58 22.08 -2.83
N THR A 96 -23.81 21.45 -3.98
CA THR A 96 -23.89 19.98 -4.09
C THR A 96 -23.27 19.49 -5.39
N ILE A 97 -22.64 18.31 -5.37
CA ILE A 97 -22.21 17.58 -6.56
C ILE A 97 -22.84 16.17 -6.53
N THR A 98 -23.51 15.81 -7.61
CA THR A 98 -23.92 14.43 -7.88
C THR A 98 -23.28 13.97 -9.18
N ARG A 99 -22.45 12.92 -9.10
CA ARG A 99 -21.60 12.48 -10.21
C ARG A 99 -21.60 10.97 -10.36
N THR A 100 -21.65 10.47 -11.59
CA THR A 100 -21.45 9.04 -11.91
C THR A 100 -20.52 8.90 -13.10
N ILE A 101 -19.43 8.14 -12.91
CA ILE A 101 -18.41 7.91 -13.93
C ILE A 101 -18.20 6.41 -14.08
N VAL A 102 -18.15 5.94 -15.32
CA VAL A 102 -17.86 4.53 -15.62
C VAL A 102 -16.67 4.47 -16.56
N MET A 103 -15.60 3.84 -16.09
CA MET A 103 -14.35 3.70 -16.82
C MET A 103 -14.07 2.24 -17.16
N GLU A 104 -13.39 2.02 -18.27
CA GLU A 104 -12.77 0.75 -18.62
C GLU A 104 -11.26 0.92 -18.57
N THR A 105 -10.59 0.00 -17.88
CA THR A 105 -9.13 -0.09 -17.80
C THR A 105 -8.69 -1.39 -18.45
N VAL A 106 -7.78 -1.29 -19.42
CA VAL A 106 -7.10 -2.42 -20.05
C VAL A 106 -5.70 -2.51 -19.46
N LYS A 107 -5.31 -3.70 -19.03
CA LYS A 107 -3.96 -3.97 -18.49
C LYS A 107 -3.19 -4.87 -19.46
N THR A 108 -1.89 -4.62 -19.61
CA THR A 108 -1.01 -5.42 -20.45
C THR A 108 0.31 -5.62 -19.74
N THR A 109 0.69 -6.87 -19.49
CA THR A 109 2.00 -7.22 -18.93
C THR A 109 3.02 -7.33 -20.05
N ASN A 110 4.07 -6.54 -19.95
CA ASN A 110 5.16 -6.45 -20.90
C ASN A 110 6.21 -7.53 -20.65
N GLU A 111 7.11 -7.74 -21.60
CA GLU A 111 8.19 -8.75 -21.53
C GLU A 111 9.12 -8.54 -20.33
N ASN A 112 9.30 -7.30 -19.88
CA ASN A 112 10.11 -6.95 -18.71
C ASN A 112 9.38 -7.18 -17.37
N GLY A 113 8.17 -7.75 -17.39
CA GLY A 113 7.35 -8.02 -16.20
C GLY A 113 6.52 -6.83 -15.71
N GLN A 114 6.70 -5.63 -16.27
CA GLN A 114 5.90 -4.46 -15.91
C GLN A 114 4.51 -4.54 -16.52
N THR A 115 3.50 -4.07 -15.79
CA THR A 115 2.13 -3.97 -16.29
C THR A 115 1.82 -2.53 -16.66
N THR A 116 1.48 -2.29 -17.91
CA THR A 116 0.92 -1.01 -18.35
C THR A 116 -0.60 -1.04 -18.26
N GLU A 117 -1.20 0.10 -17.95
CA GLU A 117 -2.65 0.26 -17.93
C GLU A 117 -3.08 1.49 -18.72
N LYS A 118 -4.19 1.36 -19.45
CA LYS A 118 -4.86 2.46 -20.12
C LYS A 118 -6.31 2.50 -19.71
N SER A 119 -6.76 3.66 -19.24
CA SER A 119 -8.16 3.88 -18.85
C SER A 119 -8.83 4.88 -19.77
N SER A 120 -10.09 4.59 -20.10
CA SER A 120 -10.97 5.46 -20.86
C SER A 120 -12.41 5.38 -20.35
N ILE A 121 -13.23 6.33 -20.76
CA ILE A 121 -14.65 6.36 -20.42
C ILE A 121 -15.40 5.28 -21.21
N SER A 122 -16.15 4.43 -20.49
CA SER A 122 -16.94 3.35 -21.10
C SER A 122 -18.42 3.70 -21.24
N LYS A 123 -18.93 4.67 -20.48
CA LYS A 123 -20.29 5.21 -20.58
C LYS A 123 -20.27 6.71 -20.37
N LYS A 124 -21.18 7.44 -21.05
CA LYS A 124 -21.31 8.90 -20.90
C LYS A 124 -21.45 9.27 -19.41
N PRO A 125 -20.51 10.03 -18.84
CA PRO A 125 -20.58 10.45 -17.44
C PRO A 125 -21.75 11.39 -17.20
N THR A 126 -22.23 11.41 -15.97
CA THR A 126 -23.22 12.39 -15.51
C THR A 126 -22.63 13.17 -14.35
N GLU A 127 -22.80 14.49 -14.37
CA GLU A 127 -22.43 15.36 -13.25
C GLU A 127 -23.34 16.58 -13.24
N ILE A 128 -23.90 16.87 -12.07
CA ILE A 128 -24.68 18.07 -11.81
C ILE A 128 -24.07 18.74 -10.59
N VAL A 129 -23.61 19.98 -10.78
CA VAL A 129 -23.14 20.84 -9.70
C VAL A 129 -24.18 21.93 -9.47
N LYS A 130 -24.59 22.13 -8.23
CA LYS A 130 -25.48 23.23 -7.82
C LYS A 130 -24.75 24.08 -6.82
N VAL A 131 -24.84 25.40 -6.96
CA VAL A 131 -24.32 26.38 -5.97
C VAL A 131 -25.33 27.51 -5.88
N GLY A 132 -26.11 27.54 -4.79
CA GLY A 132 -27.24 28.45 -4.67
C GLY A 132 -28.22 28.29 -5.84
N SER A 133 -28.41 29.34 -6.64
CA SER A 133 -29.28 29.34 -7.83
C SER A 133 -28.59 28.89 -9.12
N LYS A 134 -27.25 28.80 -9.13
CA LYS A 134 -26.47 28.39 -10.31
C LYS A 134 -26.46 26.87 -10.41
N ILE A 135 -26.73 26.35 -11.60
CA ILE A 135 -26.67 24.92 -11.92
C ILE A 135 -25.73 24.74 -13.10
N PHE A 136 -24.73 23.88 -12.92
CA PHE A 136 -23.78 23.46 -13.93
C PHE A 136 -24.07 22.00 -14.30
N GLU A 137 -24.48 21.79 -15.54
CA GLU A 137 -24.81 20.47 -16.07
C GLU A 137 -23.70 20.03 -17.03
N LEU A 138 -23.07 18.90 -16.76
CA LEU A 138 -22.00 18.36 -17.60
C LEU A 138 -22.53 18.00 -19.00
N THR A 139 -21.94 18.59 -20.02
CA THR A 139 -22.30 18.35 -21.44
C THR A 139 -21.23 17.56 -22.19
N ASN A 140 -19.95 17.79 -21.85
CA ASN A 140 -18.82 17.08 -22.44
C ASN A 140 -17.86 16.58 -21.36
N TYR A 141 -17.28 15.41 -21.60
CA TYR A 141 -16.32 14.78 -20.71
C TYR A 141 -15.33 13.96 -21.54
N GLU A 142 -14.08 14.42 -21.57
CA GLU A 142 -12.96 13.75 -22.24
C GLU A 142 -11.95 13.34 -21.18
N PHE A 143 -11.57 12.06 -21.17
CA PHE A 143 -10.61 11.54 -20.21
C PHE A 143 -9.77 10.44 -20.80
N THR A 144 -8.47 10.52 -20.53
CA THR A 144 -7.51 9.47 -20.80
C THR A 144 -6.57 9.37 -19.60
N ARG A 145 -6.21 8.13 -19.25
CA ARG A 145 -5.17 7.86 -18.26
C ARG A 145 -4.28 6.74 -18.76
N SER A 146 -2.99 6.89 -18.51
CA SER A 146 -1.98 5.86 -18.72
C SER A 146 -1.25 5.64 -17.41
N GLY A 147 -0.85 4.41 -17.15
CA GLY A 147 -0.06 4.08 -15.97
C GLY A 147 0.82 2.89 -16.22
N ILE A 148 1.81 2.73 -15.34
CA ILE A 148 2.68 1.56 -15.30
C ILE A 148 2.86 1.11 -13.85
N THR A 149 2.91 -0.19 -13.67
CA THR A 149 3.23 -0.84 -12.41
C THR A 149 4.43 -1.75 -12.61
N ASP A 150 5.47 -1.53 -11.80
CA ASP A 150 6.59 -2.43 -11.65
C ASP A 150 6.38 -3.29 -10.41
N ALA A 151 5.97 -4.54 -10.63
CA ALA A 151 5.64 -5.47 -9.57
C ALA A 151 6.92 -6.12 -9.03
N ARG A 152 7.41 -5.61 -7.89
CA ARG A 152 8.53 -6.21 -7.15
C ARG A 152 8.01 -7.16 -6.07
N PRO A 153 8.85 -8.07 -5.56
CA PRO A 153 8.38 -9.16 -4.70
C PRO A 153 7.61 -8.74 -3.45
N ALA A 154 8.00 -7.61 -2.86
CA ALA A 154 7.40 -7.06 -1.65
C ALA A 154 6.58 -5.78 -1.90
N VAL A 155 6.86 -5.04 -2.98
CA VAL A 155 6.32 -3.70 -3.24
C VAL A 155 5.93 -3.57 -4.71
N TYR A 156 4.75 -3.02 -5.00
CA TYR A 156 4.36 -2.66 -6.37
C TYR A 156 4.50 -1.16 -6.55
N TYR A 157 5.48 -0.72 -7.35
CA TYR A 157 5.68 0.69 -7.64
C TYR A 157 4.79 1.13 -8.81
N ASN A 158 4.06 2.21 -8.65
CA ASN A 158 3.13 2.71 -9.66
C ASN A 158 3.39 4.18 -10.01
N THR A 159 3.24 4.50 -11.29
CA THR A 159 3.26 5.88 -11.80
C THR A 159 2.28 5.99 -12.95
N GLY A 160 1.77 7.20 -13.21
CA GLY A 160 0.93 7.43 -14.38
C GLY A 160 0.49 8.87 -14.52
N GLU A 161 -0.15 9.15 -15.64
CA GLU A 161 -0.60 10.46 -16.02
C GLU A 161 -2.03 10.40 -16.54
N TYR A 162 -2.77 11.50 -16.36
CA TYR A 162 -4.09 11.64 -16.94
C TYR A 162 -4.34 13.05 -17.45
N ILE A 163 -5.23 13.11 -18.44
CA ILE A 163 -5.81 14.35 -18.94
C ILE A 163 -7.32 14.21 -18.81
N LEU A 164 -7.94 15.27 -18.30
CA LEU A 164 -9.37 15.38 -18.11
C LEU A 164 -9.84 16.73 -18.62
N ARG A 165 -10.90 16.74 -19.41
CA ARG A 165 -11.59 17.96 -19.82
C ARG A 165 -13.08 17.81 -19.62
N LYS A 166 -13.66 18.76 -18.89
CA LYS A 166 -15.09 18.82 -18.62
C LYS A 166 -15.63 20.12 -19.19
N THR A 167 -16.77 20.05 -19.89
CA THR A 167 -17.54 21.24 -20.26
C THR A 167 -18.91 21.16 -19.62
N TYR A 168 -19.33 22.25 -19.00
CA TYR A 168 -20.64 22.38 -18.38
C TYR A 168 -21.44 23.46 -19.07
N ARG A 169 -22.75 23.25 -19.16
CA ARG A 169 -23.73 24.28 -19.47
C ARG A 169 -24.24 24.90 -18.16
N ILE A 170 -24.39 26.21 -18.14
CA ILE A 170 -24.91 26.94 -16.99
C ILE A 170 -26.41 27.19 -17.22
N ASN A 171 -27.25 27.01 -16.20
CA ASN A 171 -28.69 27.26 -16.31
C ASN A 171 -29.05 28.72 -16.67
N SER A 172 -28.21 29.68 -16.31
CA SER A 172 -28.37 31.10 -16.69
C SER A 172 -27.92 31.41 -18.12
N GLY A 173 -27.38 30.43 -18.86
CA GLY A 173 -26.79 30.61 -20.18
C GLY A 173 -25.26 30.62 -20.16
N GLY A 174 -24.65 30.22 -21.28
CA GLY A 174 -23.20 30.10 -21.42
C GLY A 174 -22.62 28.76 -20.93
N THR A 175 -21.29 28.68 -20.91
CA THR A 175 -20.53 27.45 -20.59
C THR A 175 -19.35 27.71 -19.67
N ILE A 176 -18.86 26.65 -19.03
CA ILE A 176 -17.58 26.63 -18.34
C ILE A 176 -16.83 25.34 -18.69
N THR A 177 -15.54 25.47 -18.96
CA THR A 177 -14.64 24.37 -19.26
C THR A 177 -13.57 24.29 -18.19
N VAL A 178 -13.33 23.08 -17.70
CA VAL A 178 -12.25 22.76 -16.75
C VAL A 178 -11.36 21.72 -17.40
N GLU A 179 -10.09 22.03 -17.52
CA GLU A 179 -9.04 21.14 -18.04
C GLU A 179 -8.09 20.80 -16.89
N MET A 180 -7.79 19.52 -16.72
CA MET A 180 -6.94 19.01 -15.65
C MET A 180 -5.89 18.07 -16.24
N THR A 181 -4.64 18.28 -15.85
CA THR A 181 -3.53 17.37 -16.15
C THR A 181 -2.93 16.91 -14.83
N GLY A 182 -2.88 15.60 -14.61
CA GLY A 182 -2.37 15.04 -13.37
C GLY A 182 -1.24 14.05 -13.58
N SER A 183 -0.23 14.12 -12.72
CA SER A 183 0.86 13.13 -12.61
C SER A 183 0.74 12.43 -11.26
N GLN A 184 0.67 11.10 -11.28
CA GLN A 184 0.42 10.25 -10.11
C GLN A 184 1.63 9.36 -9.86
N TYR A 185 1.97 9.20 -8.58
CA TYR A 185 3.06 8.35 -8.12
C TYR A 185 2.60 7.62 -6.87
N GLY A 186 2.97 6.36 -6.75
CA GLY A 186 2.60 5.58 -5.59
C GLY A 186 3.30 4.25 -5.49
N TYR A 187 2.95 3.56 -4.43
CA TYR A 187 3.30 2.16 -4.26
C TYR A 187 2.22 1.44 -3.45
N ASP A 188 2.13 0.13 -3.66
CA ASP A 188 1.32 -0.76 -2.84
C ASP A 188 2.25 -1.75 -2.13
N GLN A 189 2.10 -1.84 -0.81
CA GLN A 189 2.80 -2.76 0.08
C GLN A 189 1.78 -3.23 1.14
N TYR A 190 2.01 -4.39 1.78
CA TYR A 190 1.14 -4.85 2.86
C TYR A 190 1.07 -3.87 4.05
N TRP A 191 2.22 -3.43 4.56
CA TRP A 191 2.37 -2.57 5.74
C TRP A 191 2.01 -1.12 5.48
N SER A 192 2.16 -0.65 4.24
CA SER A 192 1.66 0.66 3.85
C SER A 192 1.43 0.76 2.36
N SER A 193 0.60 1.72 1.96
CA SER A 193 0.53 2.17 0.58
C SER A 193 0.46 3.69 0.56
N ALA A 194 0.99 4.29 -0.50
CA ALA A 194 0.89 5.72 -0.71
C ALA A 194 0.58 6.00 -2.17
N LYS A 195 -0.28 6.98 -2.41
CA LYS A 195 -0.55 7.54 -3.73
C LYS A 195 -0.58 9.04 -3.60
N SER A 196 0.20 9.72 -4.43
CA SER A 196 0.27 11.17 -4.47
C SER A 196 0.11 11.65 -5.90
N ALA A 197 -0.51 12.81 -6.07
CA ALA A 197 -0.64 13.43 -7.37
C ALA A 197 -0.54 14.95 -7.30
N ASN A 198 0.11 15.50 -8.31
CA ASN A 198 0.03 16.92 -8.65
C ASN A 198 -0.93 17.08 -9.82
N VAL A 199 -1.85 18.03 -9.72
CA VAL A 199 -2.89 18.28 -10.70
C VAL A 199 -2.90 19.76 -11.06
N ASP A 200 -2.56 20.07 -12.31
CA ASP A 200 -2.73 21.41 -12.86
C ASP A 200 -4.15 21.54 -13.40
N VAL A 201 -4.81 22.65 -13.09
CA VAL A 201 -6.19 22.95 -13.45
C VAL A 201 -6.24 24.28 -14.19
N ALA A 202 -6.85 24.27 -15.37
CA ALA A 202 -7.15 25.47 -16.15
C ALA A 202 -8.67 25.61 -16.30
N ILE A 203 -9.18 26.82 -16.06
CA ILE A 203 -10.60 27.13 -16.08
C ILE A 203 -10.86 28.21 -17.12
N ALA A 204 -11.83 27.97 -17.98
CA ALA A 204 -12.30 28.94 -18.97
C ALA A 204 -13.83 28.98 -18.96
N ALA A 205 -14.40 30.10 -18.53
CA ALA A 205 -15.83 30.30 -18.41
C ALA A 205 -16.32 31.40 -19.34
N ARG A 206 -17.50 31.20 -19.90
CA ARG A 206 -18.24 32.13 -20.75
C ARG A 206 -19.71 32.17 -20.34
N PRO A 207 -20.05 32.52 -19.08
CA PRO A 207 -21.44 32.67 -18.64
C PRO A 207 -22.16 33.80 -19.37
N GLU A 208 -23.48 33.71 -19.43
CA GLU A 208 -24.34 34.83 -19.79
C GLU A 208 -24.78 35.58 -18.53
N ILE A 209 -24.51 36.90 -18.48
CA ILE A 209 -24.88 37.79 -17.38
C ILE A 209 -25.57 39.01 -18.00
N GLY A 210 -26.85 39.22 -17.65
CA GLY A 210 -27.64 40.32 -18.22
C GLY A 210 -27.79 40.25 -19.75
N GLY A 211 -27.90 39.04 -20.31
CA GLY A 211 -28.04 38.80 -21.75
C GLY A 211 -26.76 38.98 -22.58
N LYS A 212 -25.60 39.15 -21.93
CA LYS A 212 -24.29 39.24 -22.61
C LYS A 212 -23.37 38.14 -22.11
N THR A 213 -22.55 37.60 -23.02
CA THR A 213 -21.46 36.69 -22.64
C THR A 213 -20.34 37.45 -21.93
N VAL A 214 -19.98 37.01 -20.73
CA VAL A 214 -18.93 37.62 -19.91
C VAL A 214 -17.86 36.57 -19.61
N ALA A 215 -16.74 36.62 -20.33
CA ALA A 215 -15.70 35.61 -20.20
C ALA A 215 -14.81 35.84 -18.97
N TRP A 216 -14.40 34.76 -18.33
CA TRP A 216 -13.36 34.75 -17.32
C TRP A 216 -12.58 33.45 -17.34
N GLY A 217 -11.39 33.45 -16.74
CA GLY A 217 -10.60 32.24 -16.58
C GLY A 217 -9.76 32.29 -15.32
N GLY A 218 -9.12 31.17 -15.02
CA GLY A 218 -8.21 31.07 -13.89
C GLY A 218 -7.49 29.74 -13.91
N GLN A 219 -6.61 29.59 -12.93
CA GLN A 219 -5.75 28.41 -12.81
C GLN A 219 -5.71 27.95 -11.36
N ALA A 220 -5.51 26.65 -11.17
CA ALA A 220 -5.24 26.10 -9.86
C ALA A 220 -4.23 24.95 -9.95
N LYS A 221 -3.54 24.70 -8.85
CA LYS A 221 -2.74 23.52 -8.62
C LYS A 221 -3.32 22.79 -7.43
N ILE A 222 -3.48 21.48 -7.55
CA ILE A 222 -3.93 20.62 -6.47
C ILE A 222 -2.85 19.59 -6.21
N PHE A 223 -2.41 19.50 -4.96
CA PHE A 223 -1.67 18.37 -4.45
C PHE A 223 -2.63 17.47 -3.67
N VAL A 224 -2.62 16.18 -3.97
CA VAL A 224 -3.32 15.16 -3.19
C VAL A 224 -2.35 14.06 -2.77
N SER A 225 -2.52 13.54 -1.57
CA SER A 225 -1.79 12.37 -1.08
C SER A 225 -2.69 11.53 -0.21
N SER A 226 -2.79 10.23 -0.50
CA SER A 226 -3.52 9.24 0.27
C SER A 226 -2.53 8.17 0.74
N VAL A 227 -2.52 7.90 2.04
CA VAL A 227 -1.61 6.95 2.67
C VAL A 227 -2.40 6.00 3.55
N ALA A 228 -2.27 4.69 3.32
CA ALA A 228 -2.73 3.67 4.25
C ALA A 228 -1.54 3.07 4.99
N LYS A 229 -1.68 2.82 6.29
CA LYS A 229 -0.62 2.26 7.15
C LYS A 229 -1.18 1.15 8.04
N LYS A 230 -0.34 0.14 8.26
CA LYS A 230 -0.45 -0.86 9.31
C LYS A 230 0.68 -0.65 10.31
N GLY A 231 0.36 -0.03 11.43
CA GLY A 231 1.28 0.09 12.56
C GLY A 231 1.06 -1.02 13.57
N PHE A 232 1.96 -1.16 14.53
CA PHE A 232 1.73 -1.96 15.73
C PHE A 232 2.20 -1.20 16.95
N GLU A 233 1.45 -1.30 18.04
CA GLU A 233 1.77 -0.69 19.33
C GLU A 233 1.64 -1.70 20.45
N TYR A 234 2.55 -1.64 21.43
CA TYR A 234 2.44 -2.48 22.62
C TYR A 234 1.43 -1.87 23.58
N VAL A 235 0.45 -2.68 24.01
CA VAL A 235 -0.56 -2.26 24.98
C VAL A 235 -0.41 -3.09 26.25
N GLU A 236 -0.01 -2.42 27.32
CA GLU A 236 0.05 -2.98 28.67
C GLU A 236 -1.34 -3.22 29.25
N ASN A 237 -1.48 -4.29 30.01
CA ASN A 237 -2.69 -4.55 30.77
C ASN A 237 -2.70 -3.73 32.07
N GLN A 238 -3.82 -3.07 32.35
CA GLN A 238 -4.02 -2.33 33.60
C GLN A 238 -4.20 -3.25 34.84
N PRO A 239 -4.96 -4.37 34.76
CA PRO A 239 -5.10 -5.26 35.91
C PRO A 239 -3.81 -6.02 36.20
N TYR A 240 -3.38 -6.08 37.46
CA TYR A 240 -2.21 -6.86 37.87
C TYR A 240 -2.47 -8.37 38.00
N GLN A 241 -3.73 -8.80 38.12
CA GLN A 241 -4.14 -10.21 38.22
C GLN A 241 -4.53 -10.80 36.86
N ILE A 242 -3.74 -10.51 35.83
CA ILE A 242 -3.88 -11.04 34.47
C ILE A 242 -2.68 -11.94 34.15
N SER A 243 -2.88 -12.99 33.37
CA SER A 243 -1.85 -14.01 33.12
C SER A 243 -0.75 -13.60 32.12
N PHE A 244 -0.79 -12.36 31.60
CA PHE A 244 0.15 -11.82 30.62
C PHE A 244 0.28 -10.30 30.78
N GLU A 245 1.47 -9.74 30.58
CA GLU A 245 1.77 -8.31 30.84
C GLU A 245 1.03 -7.36 29.89
N GLY A 246 0.79 -7.80 28.67
CA GLY A 246 0.23 -6.99 27.60
C GLY A 246 0.45 -7.68 26.26
N GLY A 247 0.22 -6.96 25.18
CA GLY A 247 0.45 -7.50 23.84
C GLY A 247 0.38 -6.44 22.77
N TYR A 248 0.93 -6.76 21.61
CA TYR A 248 0.87 -5.88 20.46
C TYR A 248 -0.54 -5.83 19.87
N VAL A 249 -0.93 -4.63 19.44
CA VAL A 249 -2.13 -4.37 18.66
C VAL A 249 -1.69 -3.82 17.31
N GLU A 250 -2.09 -4.49 16.22
CA GLU A 250 -1.98 -3.95 14.87
C GLU A 250 -3.07 -2.89 14.67
N LYS A 251 -2.69 -1.72 14.16
CA LYS A 251 -3.56 -0.57 13.91
C LYS A 251 -3.50 -0.22 12.43
N ASP A 252 -4.63 -0.41 11.75
CA ASP A 252 -4.82 -0.06 10.35
C ASP A 252 -5.53 1.28 10.25
N TYR A 253 -5.00 2.22 9.47
CA TYR A 253 -5.64 3.51 9.24
C TYR A 253 -5.20 4.13 7.91
N GLU A 254 -6.01 5.07 7.42
CA GLU A 254 -5.77 5.83 6.21
C GLU A 254 -5.80 7.32 6.53
N GLU A 255 -4.83 8.06 5.99
CA GLU A 255 -4.74 9.52 6.06
C GLU A 255 -4.62 10.05 4.64
N SER A 256 -5.49 11.00 4.30
CA SER A 256 -5.43 11.70 3.02
C SER A 256 -5.37 13.21 3.21
N VAL A 257 -4.57 13.88 2.39
CA VAL A 257 -4.37 15.33 2.42
C VAL A 257 -4.58 15.89 1.02
N LEU A 258 -5.32 16.98 0.94
CA LEU A 258 -5.48 17.80 -0.26
C LEU A 258 -5.02 19.20 0.08
N GLU A 259 -4.13 19.74 -0.75
CA GLU A 259 -3.74 21.14 -0.70
C GLU A 259 -3.98 21.75 -2.08
N TYR A 260 -4.53 22.96 -2.13
CA TYR A 260 -4.69 23.67 -3.39
C TYR A 260 -4.20 25.10 -3.30
N GLU A 261 -3.69 25.59 -4.43
CA GLU A 261 -3.46 26.99 -4.70
C GLU A 261 -4.24 27.36 -5.95
N ALA A 262 -5.00 28.44 -5.92
CA ALA A 262 -5.79 28.88 -7.06
C ALA A 262 -5.66 30.39 -7.26
N GLN A 263 -5.59 30.79 -8.52
CA GLN A 263 -5.65 32.18 -8.95
C GLN A 263 -6.88 32.37 -9.82
N LEU A 264 -7.88 33.04 -9.25
CA LEU A 264 -9.21 33.22 -9.84
C LEU A 264 -9.61 34.70 -9.83
N PRO A 265 -10.46 35.16 -10.75
CA PRO A 265 -10.84 36.56 -10.82
C PRO A 265 -11.66 36.98 -9.59
N GLU A 266 -11.50 38.23 -9.17
CA GLU A 266 -12.45 38.88 -8.29
C GLU A 266 -13.75 39.18 -9.05
N PHE A 267 -14.89 39.03 -8.40
CA PHE A 267 -16.19 39.39 -8.95
C PHE A 267 -16.77 40.62 -8.25
N ASP A 268 -17.43 41.48 -9.03
CA ASP A 268 -18.20 42.60 -8.49
C ASP A 268 -19.54 42.14 -7.90
N LYS A 269 -20.29 43.09 -7.33
CA LYS A 269 -21.62 42.86 -6.74
C LYS A 269 -22.66 42.30 -7.73
N ASP A 270 -22.45 42.48 -9.03
CA ASP A 270 -23.34 41.98 -10.09
C ASP A 270 -22.87 40.62 -10.62
N GLY A 271 -21.80 40.05 -10.04
CA GLY A 271 -21.22 38.77 -10.40
C GLY A 271 -20.38 38.81 -11.69
N LYS A 272 -19.94 39.99 -12.13
CA LYS A 272 -19.03 40.14 -13.27
C LYS A 272 -17.58 40.08 -12.80
N PRO A 273 -16.69 39.40 -13.54
CA PRO A 273 -15.27 39.37 -13.24
C PRO A 273 -14.68 40.78 -13.41
N THR A 274 -13.80 41.15 -12.48
CA THR A 274 -12.98 42.36 -12.57
C THR A 274 -11.64 42.04 -13.25
N GLY A 275 -10.77 43.03 -13.40
CA GLY A 275 -9.39 42.82 -13.87
C GLY A 275 -8.43 42.31 -12.78
N VAL A 276 -8.91 42.14 -11.55
CA VAL A 276 -8.08 41.73 -10.40
C VAL A 276 -8.16 40.21 -10.22
N MET A 277 -7.01 39.56 -10.07
CA MET A 277 -6.92 38.16 -9.69
C MET A 277 -6.76 38.05 -8.17
N LYS A 278 -7.42 37.06 -7.57
CA LYS A 278 -7.33 36.68 -6.17
C LYS A 278 -6.64 35.33 -6.05
N ASP A 279 -5.72 35.25 -5.11
CA ASP A 279 -5.06 34.01 -4.74
C ASP A 279 -5.82 33.36 -3.58
N TYR A 280 -5.99 32.05 -3.68
CA TYR A 280 -6.63 31.20 -2.69
C TYR A 280 -5.68 30.07 -2.35
N LYS A 281 -5.58 29.73 -1.07
CA LYS A 281 -4.79 28.59 -0.60
C LYS A 281 -5.45 27.96 0.61
N GLU A 282 -5.55 26.64 0.59
CA GLU A 282 -6.10 25.89 1.72
C GLU A 282 -5.59 24.45 1.70
N ARG A 283 -5.49 23.87 2.90
CA ARG A 283 -5.12 22.47 3.11
C ARG A 283 -6.19 21.78 3.93
N ILE A 284 -6.68 20.65 3.44
CA ILE A 284 -7.71 19.83 4.08
C ILE A 284 -7.21 18.39 4.22
N GLY A 285 -7.67 17.70 5.25
CA GLY A 285 -7.36 16.29 5.50
C GLY A 285 -8.61 15.43 5.66
N ILE A 286 -8.48 14.12 5.49
CA ILE A 286 -9.47 13.11 5.87
C ILE A 286 -8.71 11.96 6.52
N GLU A 287 -9.25 11.41 7.60
CA GLU A 287 -8.73 10.21 8.26
C GLU A 287 -9.82 9.16 8.31
N SER A 288 -9.45 7.89 8.12
CA SER A 288 -10.37 6.77 8.35
C SER A 288 -10.47 6.46 9.84
N THR A 289 -11.55 5.78 10.23
CA THR A 289 -11.62 5.19 11.57
C THR A 289 -10.62 4.04 11.65
N PRO A 290 -9.72 4.00 12.65
CA PRO A 290 -8.71 2.96 12.74
C PRO A 290 -9.34 1.60 13.06
N VAL A 291 -8.83 0.54 12.43
CA VAL A 291 -9.19 -0.85 12.72
C VAL A 291 -8.09 -1.47 13.57
N LEU A 292 -8.46 -2.06 14.70
CA LEU A 292 -7.53 -2.64 15.67
C LEU A 292 -7.61 -4.17 15.66
N THR A 293 -6.47 -4.84 15.55
CA THR A 293 -6.35 -6.30 15.63
C THR A 293 -5.36 -6.69 16.71
N ARG A 294 -5.81 -7.45 17.72
CA ARG A 294 -4.92 -7.96 18.77
C ARG A 294 -4.04 -9.07 18.19
N LEU A 295 -2.73 -8.97 18.40
CA LEU A 295 -1.77 -9.99 18.00
C LEU A 295 -1.58 -11.03 19.11
N GLN A 296 -0.99 -12.17 18.76
CA GLN A 296 -0.66 -13.19 19.75
C GLN A 296 0.40 -12.66 20.72
N VAL A 297 0.32 -13.09 21.97
CA VAL A 297 1.30 -12.72 23.02
C VAL A 297 2.36 -13.83 23.09
N PRO A 298 3.63 -13.52 22.78
CA PRO A 298 4.70 -14.51 22.87
C PRO A 298 5.16 -14.75 24.32
N ASP A 299 5.66 -15.94 24.60
CA ASP A 299 6.30 -16.30 25.87
C ASP A 299 7.82 -16.13 25.74
N LEU A 300 8.29 -14.93 26.05
CA LEU A 300 9.70 -14.50 25.90
C LEU A 300 10.22 -13.81 27.16
N LYS A 301 9.74 -14.21 28.34
CA LYS A 301 10.08 -13.57 29.62
C LYS A 301 11.57 -13.59 29.91
N HIS A 302 12.28 -14.62 29.44
CA HIS A 302 13.73 -14.74 29.57
C HIS A 302 14.52 -13.72 28.74
N LEU A 303 13.87 -13.03 27.80
CA LEU A 303 14.46 -11.95 27.01
C LEU A 303 14.19 -10.56 27.58
N ALA A 304 13.58 -10.43 28.77
CA ALA A 304 13.32 -9.13 29.38
C ALA A 304 14.61 -8.31 29.56
N GLY A 305 14.63 -7.09 29.00
CA GLY A 305 15.80 -6.21 28.97
C GLY A 305 16.86 -6.58 27.93
N TYR A 306 16.64 -7.63 27.12
CA TYR A 306 17.56 -8.01 26.06
C TYR A 306 17.49 -7.03 24.90
N TRP A 307 18.64 -6.72 24.28
CA TRP A 307 18.72 -5.68 23.25
C TRP A 307 17.85 -5.96 22.01
N ALA A 308 17.58 -7.23 21.72
CA ALA A 308 16.73 -7.68 20.62
C ALA A 308 15.31 -8.08 21.07
N GLU A 309 14.94 -7.81 22.33
CA GLU A 309 13.66 -8.21 22.93
C GLU A 309 12.46 -7.73 22.10
N GLU A 310 12.39 -6.43 21.80
CA GLU A 310 11.28 -5.85 21.03
C GLU A 310 11.20 -6.44 19.62
N PRO A 311 12.27 -6.42 18.79
CA PRO A 311 12.26 -7.06 17.48
C PRO A 311 11.77 -8.51 17.51
N VAL A 312 12.31 -9.32 18.42
CA VAL A 312 11.93 -10.74 18.55
C VAL A 312 10.45 -10.85 18.95
N LYS A 313 9.99 -10.10 19.97
CA LYS A 313 8.59 -10.10 20.40
C LYS A 313 7.64 -9.72 19.26
N VAL A 314 7.97 -8.70 18.46
CA VAL A 314 7.16 -8.28 17.31
C VAL A 314 7.08 -9.38 16.26
N LEU A 315 8.21 -10.00 15.89
CA LEU A 315 8.21 -11.05 14.87
C LEU A 315 7.46 -12.31 15.31
N PHE A 316 7.52 -12.69 16.58
CA PHE A 316 6.65 -13.75 17.11
C PHE A 316 5.19 -13.30 17.13
N SER A 317 4.88 -12.10 17.60
CA SER A 317 3.49 -11.58 17.64
C SER A 317 2.82 -11.56 16.26
N LEU A 318 3.61 -11.30 15.20
CA LEU A 318 3.17 -11.30 13.80
C LEU A 318 3.14 -12.69 13.15
N GLY A 319 3.61 -13.74 13.85
CA GLY A 319 3.73 -15.10 13.33
C GLY A 319 4.82 -15.29 12.27
N ILE A 320 5.75 -14.34 12.17
CA ILE A 320 6.90 -14.39 11.27
C ILE A 320 7.87 -15.48 11.75
N ILE A 321 8.19 -15.46 13.03
CA ILE A 321 8.81 -16.60 13.71
C ILE A 321 7.67 -17.52 14.19
N PRO A 322 7.65 -18.79 13.79
CA PRO A 322 6.59 -19.71 14.21
C PRO A 322 6.69 -20.06 15.70
N GLY A 323 5.53 -20.29 16.33
CA GLY A 323 5.45 -20.71 17.74
C GLY A 323 5.27 -19.53 18.70
N ILE A 324 5.51 -19.80 19.99
CA ILE A 324 5.32 -18.82 21.10
C ILE A 324 6.62 -18.34 21.74
N GLY A 325 7.75 -19.05 21.54
CA GLY A 325 9.07 -18.56 21.92
C GLY A 325 9.67 -19.05 23.25
N GLU A 326 9.00 -19.96 23.99
CA GLU A 326 9.43 -20.41 25.34
C GLU A 326 10.91 -20.82 25.42
N ASP A 327 11.39 -21.64 24.48
CA ASP A 327 12.80 -22.10 24.40
C ASP A 327 13.62 -21.35 23.33
N PHE A 328 13.20 -20.14 22.95
CA PHE A 328 13.87 -19.41 21.88
C PHE A 328 15.27 -18.95 22.29
N ASN A 329 16.28 -19.39 21.53
CA ASN A 329 17.67 -18.95 21.68
C ASN A 329 18.03 -17.90 20.61
N PRO A 330 18.07 -16.61 20.97
CA PRO A 330 18.35 -15.53 20.01
C PRO A 330 19.77 -15.60 19.41
N ALA A 331 20.75 -16.16 20.14
CA ALA A 331 22.14 -16.25 19.72
C ALA A 331 22.43 -17.42 18.76
N LYS A 332 21.43 -18.28 18.47
CA LYS A 332 21.59 -19.38 17.52
C LYS A 332 21.80 -18.83 16.12
N TYR A 333 22.78 -19.36 15.38
CA TYR A 333 22.93 -19.06 13.95
C TYR A 333 21.69 -19.49 13.17
N ILE A 334 21.23 -18.60 12.29
CA ILE A 334 20.06 -18.82 11.47
C ILE A 334 20.45 -19.42 10.12
N THR A 335 19.73 -20.46 9.70
CA THR A 335 19.90 -21.09 8.40
C THR A 335 19.30 -20.23 7.28
N ARG A 336 19.78 -20.44 6.06
CA ARG A 336 19.26 -19.79 4.85
C ARG A 336 17.78 -20.07 4.65
N LYS A 337 17.31 -21.28 4.99
CA LYS A 337 15.89 -21.65 4.99
C LYS A 337 15.08 -20.81 5.98
N GLU A 338 15.47 -20.83 7.25
CA GLU A 338 14.77 -20.10 8.31
C GLU A 338 14.68 -18.60 7.98
N PHE A 339 15.79 -17.98 7.55
CA PHE A 339 15.78 -16.57 7.15
C PHE A 339 14.86 -16.30 5.97
N THR A 340 14.89 -17.14 4.93
CA THR A 340 14.03 -16.99 3.75
C THR A 340 12.55 -17.04 4.12
N VAL A 341 12.16 -17.96 5.01
CA VAL A 341 10.79 -18.06 5.53
C VAL A 341 10.40 -16.78 6.26
N MET A 342 11.28 -16.29 7.14
CA MET A 342 11.02 -15.05 7.88
C MET A 342 10.87 -13.85 6.93
N VAL A 343 11.67 -13.76 5.85
CA VAL A 343 11.53 -12.72 4.82
C VAL A 343 10.16 -12.77 4.16
N VAL A 344 9.75 -13.93 3.65
CA VAL A 344 8.46 -14.09 2.95
C VAL A 344 7.28 -13.73 3.87
N ARG A 345 7.36 -14.14 5.14
CA ARG A 345 6.33 -13.81 6.14
C ARG A 345 6.35 -12.36 6.60
N ALA A 346 7.51 -11.71 6.56
CA ALA A 346 7.66 -10.29 6.90
C ALA A 346 7.15 -9.38 5.79
N ILE A 347 7.43 -9.68 4.52
CA ILE A 347 6.96 -8.85 3.39
C ILE A 347 5.46 -8.99 3.19
N LYS A 348 4.92 -10.19 3.46
CA LYS A 348 3.53 -10.60 3.24
C LYS A 348 3.07 -10.39 1.78
N ASP A 349 1.90 -10.95 1.47
CA ASP A 349 1.30 -10.77 0.16
C ASP A 349 0.55 -9.43 0.14
N ILE A 350 0.76 -8.63 -0.91
CA ILE A 350 0.00 -7.40 -1.13
C ILE A 350 -1.46 -7.81 -1.34
N PRO A 351 -2.40 -7.28 -0.53
CA PRO A 351 -3.79 -7.69 -0.59
C PRO A 351 -4.41 -7.34 -1.95
N GLU A 352 -5.33 -8.19 -2.40
CA GLU A 352 -6.12 -7.89 -3.60
C GLU A 352 -6.98 -6.63 -3.38
N ASP A 353 -7.24 -5.92 -4.47
CA ASP A 353 -8.10 -4.74 -4.50
C ASP A 353 -9.50 -5.07 -3.92
N PRO A 354 -9.90 -4.45 -2.80
CA PRO A 354 -11.15 -4.77 -2.13
C PRO A 354 -12.39 -4.42 -2.96
N ASP A 355 -12.27 -3.50 -3.92
CA ASP A 355 -13.42 -3.07 -4.73
C ASP A 355 -13.80 -4.06 -5.84
N ILE A 356 -12.98 -5.10 -6.06
CA ILE A 356 -13.25 -6.12 -7.08
C ILE A 356 -14.42 -6.99 -6.62
N THR A 357 -15.50 -6.97 -7.40
CA THR A 357 -16.66 -7.83 -7.19
C THR A 357 -16.26 -9.30 -7.33
N LYS A 358 -16.05 -9.98 -6.20
CA LYS A 358 -15.79 -11.42 -6.18
C LYS A 358 -17.09 -12.16 -6.52
N LYS A 359 -17.19 -12.72 -7.73
CA LYS A 359 -18.17 -13.80 -7.95
C LYS A 359 -17.72 -14.96 -7.07
N GLN A 360 -18.56 -15.36 -6.10
CA GLN A 360 -18.37 -16.64 -5.42
C GLN A 360 -18.22 -17.72 -6.50
N LYS A 361 -17.00 -18.17 -6.74
CA LYS A 361 -16.78 -19.44 -7.43
C LYS A 361 -17.24 -20.50 -6.43
N THR A 362 -18.48 -20.94 -6.55
CA THR A 362 -18.88 -22.27 -6.07
C THR A 362 -18.11 -23.29 -6.90
N THR A 363 -16.82 -23.44 -6.62
CA THR A 363 -16.04 -24.56 -7.12
C THR A 363 -16.50 -25.78 -6.34
N ALA A 364 -17.46 -26.50 -6.90
CA ALA A 364 -17.58 -27.92 -6.65
C ALA A 364 -16.19 -28.52 -6.85
N ARG A 365 -15.58 -28.98 -5.75
CA ARG A 365 -14.29 -29.69 -5.74
C ARG A 365 -14.46 -30.96 -6.58
N THR A 366 -14.13 -30.88 -7.85
CA THR A 366 -13.80 -32.05 -8.65
C THR A 366 -12.31 -32.29 -8.40
N THR A 367 -12.02 -33.33 -7.64
CA THR A 367 -10.67 -33.86 -7.40
C THR A 367 -10.14 -34.41 -8.71
N ARG A 368 -9.68 -33.52 -9.60
CA ARG A 368 -9.12 -33.88 -10.91
C ARG A 368 -7.60 -33.86 -10.78
N ASN A 369 -6.99 -35.05 -10.88
CA ASN A 369 -5.55 -35.32 -11.01
C ASN A 369 -4.63 -34.12 -10.78
N LYS A 370 -4.22 -33.90 -9.52
CA LYS A 370 -3.14 -32.97 -9.21
C LYS A 370 -1.84 -33.60 -9.73
N THR A 371 -1.29 -33.07 -10.81
CA THR A 371 0.05 -33.41 -11.28
C THR A 371 1.02 -33.27 -10.10
N PRO A 372 1.90 -34.25 -9.83
CA PRO A 372 2.85 -34.14 -8.74
C PRO A 372 3.70 -32.89 -8.95
N GLU A 373 3.79 -32.08 -7.91
CA GLU A 373 4.56 -30.85 -7.93
C GLU A 373 6.06 -31.18 -7.86
N ILE A 374 6.88 -30.48 -8.64
CA ILE A 374 8.33 -30.67 -8.67
C ILE A 374 8.99 -29.43 -8.06
N SER A 375 9.79 -29.65 -7.03
CA SER A 375 10.58 -28.60 -6.40
C SER A 375 11.58 -28.00 -7.39
N PRO A 376 11.77 -26.66 -7.41
CA PRO A 376 12.83 -26.03 -8.19
C PRO A 376 14.24 -26.36 -7.65
N PHE A 377 14.34 -26.91 -6.45
CA PHE A 377 15.60 -27.26 -5.79
C PHE A 377 15.65 -28.74 -5.41
N ARG A 378 16.77 -29.39 -5.69
CA ARG A 378 17.00 -30.83 -5.43
C ARG A 378 17.10 -31.18 -3.95
N ASP A 379 17.48 -30.20 -3.13
CA ASP A 379 17.69 -30.32 -1.69
C ASP A 379 16.53 -29.75 -0.86
N VAL A 380 15.39 -29.45 -1.49
CA VAL A 380 14.16 -29.01 -0.82
C VAL A 380 13.02 -29.94 -1.21
N SER A 381 12.52 -30.71 -0.24
CA SER A 381 11.36 -31.59 -0.42
C SER A 381 10.06 -30.79 -0.53
N THR A 382 9.13 -31.24 -1.37
CA THR A 382 7.76 -30.68 -1.43
C THR A 382 6.95 -30.93 -0.16
N ASP A 383 7.39 -31.87 0.68
CA ASP A 383 6.78 -32.18 1.97
C ASP A 383 7.39 -31.37 3.14
N ASP A 384 8.44 -30.56 2.89
CA ASP A 384 8.98 -29.66 3.91
C ASP A 384 7.89 -28.64 4.32
N PRO A 385 7.61 -28.43 5.62
CA PRO A 385 6.61 -27.47 6.09
C PRO A 385 6.81 -26.04 5.57
N PHE A 386 8.03 -25.69 5.17
CA PHE A 386 8.43 -24.39 4.65
C PHE A 386 8.57 -24.36 3.12
N TYR A 387 8.26 -25.46 2.43
CA TYR A 387 8.40 -25.56 0.98
C TYR A 387 7.66 -24.44 0.23
N GLU A 388 6.43 -24.12 0.62
CA GLU A 388 5.65 -23.05 -0.03
C GLU A 388 6.28 -21.67 0.14
N ASP A 389 6.88 -21.38 1.31
CA ASP A 389 7.59 -20.13 1.56
C ASP A 389 8.84 -20.03 0.66
N ILE A 390 9.65 -21.10 0.59
CA ILE A 390 10.84 -21.17 -0.26
C ILE A 390 10.49 -21.04 -1.74
N LYS A 391 9.44 -21.76 -2.17
CA LYS A 391 8.92 -21.71 -3.54
C LYS A 391 8.44 -20.32 -3.91
N LYS A 392 7.68 -19.66 -3.02
CA LYS A 392 7.26 -18.25 -3.21
C LYS A 392 8.46 -17.33 -3.31
N ALA A 393 9.47 -17.50 -2.46
CA ALA A 393 10.68 -16.70 -2.50
C ALA A 393 11.41 -16.87 -3.85
N ASN A 394 11.51 -18.10 -4.37
CA ASN A 394 12.16 -18.37 -5.63
C ASN A 394 11.35 -17.86 -6.84
N SER A 395 10.03 -18.08 -6.85
CA SER A 395 9.17 -17.65 -7.97
C SER A 395 9.08 -16.13 -8.09
N ARG A 396 9.18 -15.41 -6.97
CA ARG A 396 9.32 -13.95 -6.94
C ARG A 396 10.75 -13.48 -7.15
N GLY A 397 11.71 -14.39 -7.29
CA GLY A 397 13.11 -14.05 -7.46
C GLY A 397 13.80 -13.46 -6.24
N ILE A 398 13.21 -13.50 -5.03
CA ILE A 398 13.84 -13.04 -3.77
C ILE A 398 15.12 -13.83 -3.51
N ILE A 399 15.07 -15.14 -3.72
CA ILE A 399 16.20 -16.05 -3.57
C ILE A 399 16.67 -16.57 -4.92
N GLN A 400 17.93 -16.99 -4.94
CA GLN A 400 18.52 -17.77 -6.02
C GLN A 400 19.18 -19.01 -5.41
N GLY A 401 19.28 -20.07 -6.20
CA GLY A 401 20.03 -21.27 -5.81
C GLY A 401 21.52 -20.99 -5.67
N THR A 402 22.24 -21.88 -4.99
CA THR A 402 23.69 -21.84 -4.81
C THR A 402 24.46 -22.49 -5.97
N GLY A 403 23.77 -22.97 -7.00
CA GLY A 403 24.32 -23.73 -8.13
C GLY A 403 23.69 -25.11 -8.26
N ASP A 404 23.74 -25.72 -9.45
CA ASP A 404 23.30 -27.11 -9.71
C ASP A 404 21.89 -27.48 -9.22
N ALA A 405 20.97 -26.50 -9.20
CA ALA A 405 19.63 -26.61 -8.64
C ALA A 405 19.60 -26.94 -7.13
N TYR A 406 20.57 -26.45 -6.36
CA TYR A 406 20.58 -26.48 -4.89
C TYR A 406 20.19 -25.13 -4.30
N PHE A 407 19.51 -25.15 -3.16
CA PHE A 407 19.21 -23.97 -2.34
C PHE A 407 20.15 -23.84 -1.14
N SER A 408 20.70 -24.95 -0.65
CA SER A 408 21.47 -25.07 0.59
C SER A 408 20.68 -24.64 1.84
N PRO A 409 19.51 -25.24 2.13
CA PRO A 409 18.60 -24.78 3.18
C PRO A 409 19.22 -24.75 4.57
N GLU A 410 20.07 -25.73 4.91
CA GLU A 410 20.68 -25.90 6.23
C GLU A 410 21.97 -25.10 6.44
N LYS A 411 22.46 -24.41 5.39
CA LYS A 411 23.65 -23.55 5.51
C LYS A 411 23.28 -22.28 6.30
N ASN A 412 24.12 -21.89 7.24
CA ASN A 412 23.96 -20.60 7.92
C ASN A 412 24.08 -19.44 6.93
N ILE A 413 23.20 -18.45 7.06
CA ILE A 413 23.19 -17.29 6.17
C ILE A 413 24.21 -16.25 6.63
N THR A 414 24.88 -15.62 5.67
CA THR A 414 25.79 -14.49 5.91
C THR A 414 25.07 -13.14 5.86
N SER A 415 25.64 -12.11 6.50
CA SER A 415 25.12 -10.74 6.45
C SER A 415 24.91 -10.25 5.00
N ALA A 416 25.86 -10.54 4.11
CA ALA A 416 25.78 -10.15 2.70
C ALA A 416 24.64 -10.86 1.94
N GLU A 417 24.44 -12.16 2.17
CA GLU A 417 23.34 -12.93 1.57
C GLU A 417 21.98 -12.41 2.06
N ALA A 418 21.85 -12.15 3.37
CA ALA A 418 20.61 -11.64 3.96
C ALA A 418 20.21 -10.28 3.38
N VAL A 419 21.12 -9.31 3.38
CA VAL A 419 20.86 -7.96 2.83
C VAL A 419 20.52 -8.03 1.34
N THR A 420 21.19 -8.91 0.59
CA THR A 420 20.89 -9.13 -0.82
C THR A 420 19.44 -9.60 -1.03
N MET A 421 18.95 -10.54 -0.20
CA MET A 421 17.56 -10.98 -0.28
C MET A 421 16.57 -9.85 0.01
N LEU A 422 16.85 -9.00 1.00
CA LEU A 422 15.93 -7.92 1.39
C LEU A 422 15.82 -6.85 0.31
N ILE A 423 16.95 -6.37 -0.23
CA ILE A 423 16.93 -5.35 -1.27
C ILE A 423 16.31 -5.87 -2.56
N ARG A 424 16.54 -7.15 -2.89
CA ARG A 424 15.87 -7.79 -4.01
C ARG A 424 14.36 -7.94 -3.79
N ALA A 425 13.94 -8.22 -2.56
CA ALA A 425 12.52 -8.25 -2.22
C ALA A 425 11.85 -6.88 -2.41
N LEU A 426 12.54 -5.80 -2.03
CA LEU A 426 12.10 -4.42 -2.25
C LEU A 426 12.21 -3.98 -3.72
N GLY A 427 13.02 -4.66 -4.55
CA GLY A 427 13.27 -4.33 -5.94
C GLY A 427 14.01 -3.01 -6.15
N LEU A 428 14.87 -2.64 -5.20
CA LEU A 428 15.58 -1.35 -5.18
C LEU A 428 17.01 -1.43 -5.72
N GLU A 429 17.41 -2.55 -6.34
CA GLU A 429 18.76 -2.73 -6.87
C GLU A 429 19.19 -1.67 -7.89
N SER A 430 18.24 -1.03 -8.58
CA SER A 430 18.49 0.06 -9.54
C SER A 430 18.94 1.37 -8.90
N LEU A 431 18.81 1.52 -7.58
CA LEU A 431 19.31 2.68 -6.85
C LEU A 431 20.83 2.68 -6.66
N ALA A 432 21.49 1.56 -6.96
CA ALA A 432 22.94 1.44 -6.90
C ALA A 432 23.62 2.11 -8.10
N PRO A 433 24.80 2.75 -7.93
CA PRO A 433 25.63 3.19 -9.05
C PRO A 433 26.03 2.04 -9.98
N TYR A 434 26.07 2.32 -11.30
CA TYR A 434 26.59 1.41 -12.31
C TYR A 434 28.08 1.68 -12.57
N PRO A 435 28.94 0.64 -12.76
CA PRO A 435 28.64 -0.80 -12.67
C PRO A 435 28.68 -1.36 -11.25
N TYR A 436 29.42 -0.72 -10.33
CA TYR A 436 29.57 -1.15 -8.95
C TYR A 436 29.54 0.05 -8.00
N ALA A 437 28.87 -0.11 -6.87
CA ALA A 437 28.92 0.84 -5.76
C ALA A 437 30.24 0.73 -4.99
N VAL A 438 30.69 1.84 -4.40
CA VAL A 438 31.64 1.84 -3.28
C VAL A 438 30.84 2.11 -2.02
N THR A 439 30.93 1.21 -1.04
CA THR A 439 30.23 1.37 0.23
C THR A 439 31.08 2.20 1.20
N PRO A 440 30.48 2.86 2.21
CA PRO A 440 31.23 3.61 3.21
C PRO A 440 31.84 2.72 4.30
N PHE A 441 31.69 1.39 4.20
CA PHE A 441 32.18 0.45 5.20
C PHE A 441 33.69 0.26 5.09
N VAL A 442 34.35 0.08 6.24
CA VAL A 442 35.81 -0.14 6.30
C VAL A 442 36.20 -1.45 5.59
N ASP A 443 35.35 -2.46 5.67
CA ASP A 443 35.48 -3.77 5.04
C ASP A 443 34.79 -3.85 3.66
N ASN A 444 34.69 -2.73 2.94
CA ASN A 444 34.10 -2.68 1.59
C ASN A 444 34.65 -3.76 0.64
N ASP A 445 35.95 -4.03 0.72
CA ASP A 445 36.63 -4.98 -0.17
C ASP A 445 36.36 -6.45 0.20
N GLU A 446 35.91 -6.71 1.43
CA GLU A 446 35.45 -8.04 1.86
C GLU A 446 34.02 -8.34 1.41
N ILE A 447 33.25 -7.32 0.97
CA ILE A 447 31.89 -7.49 0.48
C ILE A 447 31.95 -8.21 -0.88
N PRO A 448 31.30 -9.39 -1.02
CA PRO A 448 31.26 -10.10 -2.28
C PRO A 448 30.73 -9.23 -3.42
N ALA A 449 31.32 -9.36 -4.61
CA ALA A 449 30.97 -8.52 -5.77
C ALA A 449 29.47 -8.55 -6.10
N TYR A 450 28.81 -9.71 -5.94
CA TYR A 450 27.37 -9.85 -6.17
C TYR A 450 26.51 -9.06 -5.16
N ALA A 451 27.02 -8.81 -3.95
CA ALA A 451 26.29 -8.19 -2.85
C ALA A 451 26.54 -6.68 -2.76
N ARG A 452 27.63 -6.17 -3.36
CA ARG A 452 28.12 -4.80 -3.15
C ARG A 452 27.06 -3.72 -3.45
N ASN A 453 26.35 -3.86 -4.56
CA ASN A 453 25.28 -2.93 -4.94
C ASN A 453 24.10 -2.98 -3.95
N TYR A 454 23.70 -4.18 -3.52
CA TYR A 454 22.63 -4.36 -2.54
C TYR A 454 23.01 -3.77 -1.18
N VAL A 455 24.23 -4.01 -0.72
CA VAL A 455 24.74 -3.45 0.55
C VAL A 455 24.79 -1.92 0.50
N ALA A 456 25.23 -1.33 -0.61
CA ALA A 456 25.21 0.13 -0.79
C ALA A 456 23.78 0.71 -0.74
N VAL A 457 22.81 0.06 -1.39
CA VAL A 457 21.40 0.47 -1.34
C VAL A 457 20.83 0.33 0.07
N ALA A 458 21.08 -0.80 0.73
CA ALA A 458 20.63 -1.04 2.10
C ALA A 458 21.17 -0.01 3.10
N TYR A 459 22.42 0.42 2.93
CA TYR A 459 22.99 1.52 3.69
C TYR A 459 22.28 2.85 3.37
N LYS A 460 22.09 3.17 2.08
CA LYS A 460 21.46 4.41 1.63
C LYS A 460 20.03 4.58 2.16
N ILE A 461 19.26 3.49 2.24
CA ILE A 461 17.88 3.51 2.77
C ILE A 461 17.83 3.32 4.30
N GLY A 462 18.97 3.24 4.98
CA GLY A 462 19.04 3.13 6.45
C GLY A 462 18.69 1.75 7.02
N LEU A 463 18.59 0.72 6.18
CA LEU A 463 18.28 -0.65 6.64
C LEU A 463 19.46 -1.27 7.41
N ILE A 464 20.68 -0.92 7.02
CA ILE A 464 21.92 -1.34 7.68
C ILE A 464 22.82 -0.15 8.01
N SER A 465 23.70 -0.35 8.99
CA SER A 465 24.67 0.62 9.49
C SER A 465 25.95 -0.12 9.87
N GLY A 466 27.08 0.60 9.90
CA GLY A 466 28.33 0.02 10.38
C GLY A 466 28.27 -0.18 11.89
N ASP A 467 29.10 -1.08 12.40
CA ASP A 467 29.35 -1.16 13.83
C ASP A 467 30.07 0.10 14.36
N SER A 468 30.41 0.13 15.65
CA SER A 468 31.14 1.24 16.29
C SER A 468 32.48 1.60 15.61
N ARG A 469 33.02 0.71 14.78
CA ARG A 469 34.28 0.87 14.03
C ARG A 469 34.05 1.06 12.53
N GLY A 470 32.80 1.11 12.07
CA GLY A 470 32.42 1.28 10.66
C GLY A 470 32.45 0.01 9.82
N TYR A 471 32.47 -1.18 10.43
CA TYR A 471 32.47 -2.47 9.70
C TYR A 471 31.04 -3.00 9.47
N PHE A 472 30.82 -3.66 8.33
CA PHE A 472 29.57 -4.35 8.00
C PHE A 472 29.58 -5.85 8.35
N HIS A 473 30.75 -6.48 8.32
CA HIS A 473 30.97 -7.92 8.53
C HIS A 473 30.21 -8.79 7.50
N PRO A 474 30.52 -8.68 6.19
CA PRO A 474 29.74 -9.29 5.11
C PRO A 474 29.69 -10.82 5.17
N ASN A 475 30.77 -11.45 5.64
CA ASN A 475 30.94 -12.91 5.67
C ASN A 475 30.56 -13.54 7.02
N ARG A 476 30.17 -12.73 8.01
CA ARG A 476 29.72 -13.22 9.32
C ARG A 476 28.39 -13.93 9.20
N TYR A 477 28.24 -15.07 9.86
CA TYR A 477 26.95 -15.74 9.98
C TYR A 477 26.01 -14.96 10.90
N MET A 478 24.76 -14.82 10.47
CA MET A 478 23.75 -14.14 11.27
C MET A 478 23.16 -15.06 12.32
N THR A 479 22.83 -14.48 13.46
CA THR A 479 22.02 -15.09 14.51
C THR A 479 20.55 -14.73 14.36
N TYR A 480 19.68 -15.38 15.13
CA TYR A 480 18.26 -15.05 15.19
C TYR A 480 17.99 -13.62 15.68
N GLU A 481 18.77 -13.09 16.61
CA GLU A 481 18.70 -11.68 17.04
C GLU A 481 19.10 -10.72 15.91
N ASP A 482 20.21 -10.99 15.19
CA ASP A 482 20.61 -10.18 14.03
C ASP A 482 19.49 -10.14 12.98
N ALA A 483 18.92 -11.31 12.65
CA ALA A 483 17.85 -11.45 11.68
C ALA A 483 16.57 -10.73 12.14
N SER A 484 16.25 -10.82 13.43
CA SER A 484 15.05 -10.21 13.99
C SER A 484 15.11 -8.69 13.92
N VAL A 485 16.25 -8.10 14.28
CA VAL A 485 16.46 -6.65 14.19
C VAL A 485 16.42 -6.17 12.75
N LEU A 486 17.05 -6.92 11.83
CA LEU A 486 17.07 -6.55 10.42
C LEU A 486 15.66 -6.59 9.80
N LEU A 487 14.86 -7.61 10.10
CA LEU A 487 13.49 -7.74 9.60
C LEU A 487 12.52 -6.76 10.27
N TYR A 488 12.72 -6.45 11.55
CA TYR A 488 11.98 -5.39 12.22
C TYR A 488 12.23 -4.05 11.51
N LYS A 489 13.49 -3.71 11.21
CA LYS A 489 13.83 -2.52 10.41
C LYS A 489 13.21 -2.56 9.01
N LEU A 490 13.18 -3.72 8.36
CA LEU A 490 12.52 -3.89 7.05
C LEU A 490 11.01 -3.60 7.12
N ILE A 491 10.32 -4.15 8.11
CA ILE A 491 8.88 -3.91 8.33
C ILE A 491 8.62 -2.43 8.58
N ARG A 492 9.42 -1.81 9.46
CA ARG A 492 9.39 -0.38 9.74
C ARG A 492 9.63 0.47 8.49
N TYR A 493 10.59 0.08 7.65
CA TYR A 493 10.85 0.75 6.37
C TYR A 493 9.63 0.67 5.45
N MET A 494 9.04 -0.52 5.29
CA MET A 494 7.86 -0.75 4.46
C MET A 494 6.59 -0.11 5.01
N GLY A 495 6.48 0.10 6.33
CA GLY A 495 5.32 0.73 6.97
C GLY A 495 5.41 2.25 7.12
N GLU A 496 6.62 2.82 7.17
CA GLU A 496 6.81 4.21 7.58
C GLU A 496 7.79 5.00 6.73
N GLU A 497 9.00 4.50 6.51
CA GLU A 497 10.03 5.27 5.79
C GLU A 497 9.69 5.41 4.31
N LEU A 498 9.15 4.36 3.69
CA LEU A 498 8.74 4.40 2.29
C LEU A 498 7.64 5.44 2.05
N VAL A 499 6.73 5.65 3.01
CA VAL A 499 5.67 6.67 2.92
C VAL A 499 6.26 8.07 2.76
N LYS A 500 7.37 8.37 3.43
CA LYS A 500 7.95 9.72 3.45
C LYS A 500 8.38 10.19 2.06
N ASP A 501 8.96 9.31 1.25
CA ASP A 501 9.38 9.67 -0.12
C ASP A 501 8.17 9.98 -1.03
N TYR A 502 7.02 9.35 -0.78
CA TYR A 502 5.80 9.54 -1.58
C TYR A 502 4.91 10.68 -1.08
N ARG A 503 5.04 11.10 0.19
CA ARG A 503 4.23 12.19 0.77
C ARG A 503 5.05 13.46 1.02
N GLU A 504 6.10 13.36 1.83
CA GLU A 504 6.84 14.53 2.34
C GLU A 504 7.74 15.14 1.28
N ARG A 505 8.42 14.29 0.50
CA ARG A 505 9.24 14.78 -0.60
C ARG A 505 8.39 15.48 -1.67
N PHE A 506 7.22 14.95 -2.00
CA PHE A 506 6.30 15.61 -2.93
C PHE A 506 5.85 16.99 -2.44
N LEU A 507 5.48 17.11 -1.16
CA LEU A 507 5.13 18.39 -0.55
C LEU A 507 6.29 19.40 -0.59
N SER A 508 7.54 18.95 -0.51
CA SER A 508 8.71 19.85 -0.53
C SER A 508 9.05 20.44 -1.90
N TYR A 509 8.52 19.86 -2.99
CA TYR A 509 8.73 20.32 -4.37
C TYR A 509 7.50 21.01 -4.97
N TRP A 510 6.42 21.11 -4.20
CA TRP A 510 5.16 21.74 -4.60
C TRP A 510 5.19 23.25 -4.40
#